data_AF-A0A2A3JRC1-F1
#
_entry.id   AF-A0A2A3JRC1-F1
#
_cell.length_a   1.000
_cell.length_b   1.000
_cell.length_c   1.000
_cell.angle_alpha   90.00
_cell.angle_beta   90.00
_cell.angle_gamma   90.00
#
_symmetry.space_group_name_H-M   'P 1'
#
loop_
_entity.id
_entity.type
_entity.pdbx_description
1 polymer ?
#
loop_
_entity_poly.entity_id
_entity_poly.type
_entity_poly.pdbx_seq_one_letter_code
_entity_poly.pdbx_strand_id
1 'polypeptide(L)'
;MRPPGAQTGFSQLCNGCGACASACPEAIIIRHEGPAGRSTPVVDFSKGACTFCGACAEACDTGALSAQAVPDWPWRAIITDSCLSLGGISCRSCEDACEPRAIRFRLMTGGRAAPVLDS
;
A
#
# COMPACT_ATOMS: atom_id res chain seq x y z
N MET A 1 -3.25 2.23 -7.80
CA MET A 1 -1.89 1.77 -7.41
C MET A 1 -1.65 0.39 -7.98
N ARG A 2 -0.44 0.04 -8.46
CA ARG A 2 -0.15 -1.32 -8.95
C ARG A 2 -0.06 -2.32 -7.79
N PRO A 3 -0.37 -3.61 -7.99
CA PRO A 3 -0.19 -4.64 -6.96
C PRO A 3 1.25 -4.76 -6.46
N PRO A 4 1.46 -5.28 -5.24
CA PRO A 4 2.79 -5.60 -4.72
C PRO A 4 3.56 -6.52 -5.67
N GLY A 5 4.88 -6.33 -5.75
CA GLY A 5 5.76 -7.09 -6.64
C GLY A 5 5.86 -6.57 -8.07
N ALA A 6 5.16 -5.49 -8.41
CA ALA A 6 5.18 -4.91 -9.76
C ALA A 6 6.59 -4.47 -10.19
N GLN A 7 7.06 -5.07 -11.29
CA GLN A 7 8.37 -4.80 -11.86
C GLN A 7 8.42 -3.46 -12.62
N THR A 8 9.62 -2.92 -12.86
CA THR A 8 9.82 -1.69 -13.66
C THR A 8 9.21 -1.79 -15.06
N GLY A 9 9.18 -3.00 -15.65
CA GLY A 9 8.56 -3.31 -16.95
C GLY A 9 7.09 -3.73 -16.89
N PHE A 10 6.38 -3.51 -15.78
CA PHE A 10 5.03 -4.04 -15.54
C PHE A 10 4.06 -3.85 -16.71
N SER A 11 4.00 -2.66 -17.31
CA SER A 11 3.07 -2.36 -18.42
C SER A 11 3.35 -3.17 -19.68
N GLN A 12 4.56 -3.68 -19.87
CA GLN A 12 4.93 -4.52 -21.01
C GLN A 12 4.65 -6.00 -20.71
N LEU A 13 4.97 -6.44 -19.49
CA LEU A 13 4.84 -7.83 -19.04
C LEU A 13 3.41 -8.23 -18.68
N CYS A 14 2.60 -7.31 -18.17
CA CYS A 14 1.23 -7.61 -17.74
C CYS A 14 0.31 -7.77 -18.95
N ASN A 15 -0.25 -8.95 -19.16
CA ASN A 15 -1.20 -9.24 -20.24
C ASN A 15 -2.68 -9.01 -19.85
N GLY A 16 -2.95 -8.59 -18.61
CA GLY A 16 -4.32 -8.34 -18.14
C GLY A 16 -5.14 -9.61 -17.83
N CYS A 17 -4.50 -10.78 -17.65
CA CYS A 17 -5.20 -12.06 -17.42
C CYS A 17 -6.06 -12.10 -16.14
N GLY A 18 -5.76 -11.27 -15.14
CA GLY A 18 -6.51 -11.23 -13.88
C GLY A 18 -6.16 -12.31 -12.85
N ALA A 19 -5.17 -13.19 -13.10
CA ALA A 19 -4.79 -14.25 -12.15
C ALA A 19 -4.42 -13.72 -10.76
N CYS A 20 -3.68 -12.61 -10.70
CA CYS A 20 -3.34 -11.93 -9.44
C CYS A 20 -4.57 -11.45 -8.64
N ALA A 21 -5.67 -11.09 -9.32
CA ALA A 21 -6.91 -10.68 -8.66
C ALA A 21 -7.60 -11.88 -8.01
N SER A 22 -7.69 -13.00 -8.73
CA SER A 22 -8.26 -14.25 -8.22
C SER A 22 -7.46 -14.86 -7.08
N ALA A 23 -6.13 -14.68 -7.09
CA ALA A 23 -5.24 -15.23 -6.06
C ALA A 23 -5.18 -14.37 -4.78
N CYS A 24 -5.69 -13.14 -4.80
CA CYS A 24 -5.62 -12.24 -3.65
C CYS A 24 -6.65 -12.63 -2.58
N PRO A 25 -6.25 -13.12 -1.39
CA PRO A 25 -7.20 -13.54 -0.35
C PRO A 25 -8.06 -12.39 0.17
N GLU A 26 -7.49 -11.18 0.19
CA GLU A 26 -8.14 -9.96 0.67
C GLU A 26 -9.08 -9.32 -0.38
N ALA A 27 -9.13 -9.87 -1.60
CA ALA A 27 -9.96 -9.36 -2.71
C ALA A 27 -9.79 -7.85 -3.02
N ILE A 28 -8.62 -7.28 -2.71
CA ILE A 28 -8.30 -5.86 -2.92
C ILE A 28 -7.75 -5.54 -4.32
N ILE A 29 -7.38 -6.55 -5.12
CA ILE A 29 -6.89 -6.34 -6.48
C ILE A 29 -8.08 -6.35 -7.44
N ILE A 30 -8.33 -5.21 -8.07
CA ILE A 30 -9.41 -5.01 -9.03
C ILE A 30 -8.88 -4.76 -10.43
N ARG A 31 -9.72 -5.02 -11.42
CA ARG A 31 -9.44 -4.73 -12.81
C ARG A 31 -9.71 -3.25 -13.10
N HIS A 32 -8.73 -2.54 -13.62
CA HIS A 32 -8.86 -1.16 -14.09
C HIS A 32 -8.60 -1.09 -15.58
N GLU A 33 -9.53 -0.49 -16.32
CA GLU A 33 -9.37 -0.19 -17.74
C GLU A 33 -8.47 1.03 -17.92
N GLY A 34 -7.28 0.82 -18.47
CA GLY A 34 -6.33 1.89 -18.77
C GLY A 34 -6.63 2.59 -20.10
N PRO A 35 -5.86 3.63 -20.42
CA PRO A 35 -5.87 4.24 -21.74
C PRO A 35 -5.64 3.18 -22.83
N ALA A 36 -6.31 3.32 -23.98
CA ALA A 36 -6.28 2.37 -25.09
C ALA A 36 -6.87 0.97 -24.81
N GLY A 37 -7.77 0.84 -23.82
CA GLY A 37 -8.56 -0.39 -23.60
C GLY A 37 -7.77 -1.55 -22.98
N ARG A 38 -6.51 -1.33 -22.59
CA ARG A 38 -5.71 -2.34 -21.92
C ARG A 38 -6.10 -2.44 -20.46
N SER A 39 -6.49 -3.63 -20.05
CA SER A 39 -6.87 -3.88 -18.66
C SER A 39 -5.64 -4.17 -17.80
N THR A 40 -5.53 -3.48 -16.65
CA THR A 40 -4.43 -3.68 -15.71
C THR A 40 -4.96 -3.84 -14.29
N PRO A 41 -4.37 -4.72 -13.47
CA PRO A 41 -4.76 -4.86 -12.08
C PRO A 41 -4.30 -3.64 -11.29
N VAL A 42 -5.15 -3.17 -10.38
CA VAL A 42 -4.84 -2.12 -9.41
C VAL A 42 -5.33 -2.53 -8.03
N VAL A 43 -4.66 -2.04 -6.99
CA VAL A 43 -5.12 -2.21 -5.61
C VAL A 43 -6.14 -1.14 -5.25
N ASP A 44 -7.23 -1.58 -4.62
CA ASP A 44 -8.30 -0.77 -4.06
C ASP A 44 -8.38 -0.97 -2.54
N PHE A 45 -7.87 0.02 -1.80
CA PHE A 45 -7.84 0.00 -0.33
C PHE A 45 -9.19 0.29 0.32
N SER A 46 -10.23 0.64 -0.45
CA SER A 46 -11.59 0.72 0.11
C SER A 46 -12.16 -0.66 0.45
N LYS A 47 -11.58 -1.74 -0.11
CA LYS A 47 -12.00 -3.13 0.11
C LYS A 47 -11.29 -3.83 1.25
N GLY A 48 -10.12 -3.32 1.66
CA GLY A 48 -9.29 -3.97 2.67
C GLY A 48 -7.84 -3.50 2.59
N ALA A 49 -6.96 -4.24 3.27
CA ALA A 49 -5.53 -3.96 3.32
C ALA A 49 -4.73 -5.10 2.68
N CYS A 50 -3.53 -4.79 2.21
CA CYS A 50 -2.61 -5.83 1.76
C CYS A 50 -1.92 -6.46 2.97
N THR A 51 -1.95 -7.78 3.08
CA THR A 51 -1.27 -8.55 4.14
C THR A 51 0.14 -8.98 3.75
N PHE A 52 0.65 -8.51 2.60
CA PHE A 52 1.97 -8.87 2.06
C PHE A 52 2.18 -10.39 1.91
N CYS A 53 1.10 -11.15 1.68
CA CYS A 53 1.14 -12.61 1.58
C CYS A 53 1.85 -13.16 0.34
N GLY A 54 2.13 -12.33 -0.68
CA GLY A 54 2.86 -12.73 -1.89
C GLY A 54 2.05 -13.50 -2.94
N ALA A 55 0.83 -13.97 -2.63
CA ALA A 55 0.01 -14.81 -3.51
C ALA A 55 -0.24 -14.21 -4.91
N CYS A 56 -0.37 -12.88 -5.01
CA CYS A 56 -0.55 -12.21 -6.30
C CYS A 56 0.70 -12.30 -7.20
N ALA A 57 1.89 -12.33 -6.61
CA ALA A 57 3.14 -12.46 -7.34
C ALA A 57 3.40 -13.92 -7.73
N GLU A 58 3.07 -14.88 -6.86
CA GLU A 58 3.16 -16.31 -7.16
C GLU A 58 2.26 -16.73 -8.32
N ALA A 59 1.05 -16.13 -8.41
CA ALA A 59 0.11 -16.40 -9.49
C ALA A 59 0.45 -15.69 -10.83
N CYS A 60 1.57 -14.96 -10.91
CA CYS A 60 1.91 -14.16 -12.08
C CYS A 60 2.88 -14.88 -13.04
N ASP A 61 2.34 -15.65 -13.97
CA ASP A 61 3.16 -16.41 -14.94
C ASP A 61 3.99 -15.54 -15.89
N THR A 62 3.56 -14.29 -16.14
CA THR A 62 4.30 -13.39 -17.04
C THR A 62 5.49 -12.70 -16.37
N GLY A 63 5.66 -12.87 -15.06
CA GLY A 63 6.69 -12.18 -14.27
C GLY A 63 6.46 -10.66 -14.14
N ALA A 64 5.27 -10.15 -14.47
CA ALA A 64 4.93 -8.75 -14.25
C ALA A 64 4.93 -8.38 -12.76
N LEU A 65 4.57 -9.35 -11.91
CA LEU A 65 4.69 -9.30 -10.46
C LEU A 65 5.74 -10.34 -10.03
N SER A 66 6.64 -10.00 -9.13
CA SER A 66 7.61 -10.96 -8.54
C SER A 66 7.63 -10.84 -7.02
N ALA A 67 7.75 -12.00 -6.36
CA ALA A 67 7.74 -12.11 -4.90
C ALA A 67 8.90 -11.33 -4.26
N GLN A 68 10.06 -11.28 -4.95
CA GLN A 68 11.24 -10.56 -4.49
C GLN A 68 11.03 -9.04 -4.44
N ALA A 69 10.11 -8.51 -5.24
CA ALA A 69 9.77 -7.08 -5.26
C ALA A 69 8.57 -6.72 -4.38
N VAL A 70 7.95 -7.69 -3.68
CA VAL A 70 6.83 -7.42 -2.77
C VAL A 70 7.26 -6.52 -1.59
N PRO A 71 8.42 -6.73 -0.94
CA PRO A 71 8.87 -5.86 0.15
C PRO A 71 9.13 -4.41 -0.26
N ASP A 72 9.49 -4.18 -1.52
CA ASP A 72 9.81 -2.84 -2.06
C ASP A 72 8.56 -2.05 -2.50
N TRP A 73 7.36 -2.56 -2.21
CA TRP A 73 6.13 -1.89 -2.61
C TRP A 73 6.04 -0.51 -1.96
N PRO A 74 5.90 0.59 -2.74
CA PRO A 74 6.13 1.95 -2.26
C PRO A 74 4.99 2.52 -1.40
N TRP A 75 4.12 1.67 -0.85
CA TRP A 75 3.00 2.11 -0.05
C TRP A 75 3.44 2.37 1.40
N ARG A 76 3.69 3.65 1.70
CA ARG A 76 4.03 4.14 3.03
C ARG A 76 3.15 5.31 3.41
N ALA A 77 2.81 5.42 4.69
CA ALA A 77 2.19 6.63 5.23
C ALA A 77 3.16 7.82 5.10
N ILE A 78 2.61 9.02 4.92
CA ILE A 78 3.37 10.27 4.88
C ILE A 78 2.71 11.21 5.88
N ILE A 79 3.52 11.79 6.77
CA ILE A 79 3.07 12.86 7.68
C ILE A 79 3.25 14.19 6.96
N THR A 80 2.16 14.92 6.78
CA THR A 80 2.14 16.27 6.21
C THR A 80 2.06 17.34 7.29
N ASP A 81 2.24 18.60 6.91
CA ASP A 81 2.05 19.79 7.76
C ASP A 81 0.63 19.93 8.33
N SER A 82 -0.37 19.33 7.68
CA SER A 82 -1.74 19.25 8.17
C SER A 82 -1.95 18.33 9.39
N CYS A 83 -0.88 17.70 9.91
CA CYS A 83 -0.96 16.94 11.15
C CYS A 83 -1.30 17.86 12.33
N LEU A 84 -2.45 17.63 12.97
CA LEU A 84 -2.93 18.43 14.10
C LEU A 84 -1.90 18.50 15.25
N SER A 85 -1.15 17.41 15.49
CA SER A 85 -0.13 17.40 16.55
C SER A 85 1.09 18.27 16.24
N LEU A 86 1.47 18.39 14.97
CA LEU A 86 2.48 19.38 14.56
C LEU A 86 1.97 20.82 14.75
N GLY A 87 0.66 21.03 14.62
CA GLY A 87 -0.02 22.29 14.93
C GLY A 87 -0.25 22.57 16.42
N GLY A 88 0.23 21.71 17.33
CA GLY A 88 0.10 21.89 18.78
C GLY A 88 -1.21 21.40 19.39
N ILE A 89 -2.04 20.69 18.63
CA ILE A 89 -3.25 20.04 19.14
C ILE A 89 -2.90 18.64 19.64
N SER A 90 -3.37 18.27 20.83
CA SER A 90 -3.18 16.92 21.36
C SER A 90 -4.05 15.91 20.61
N CYS A 91 -3.53 15.37 19.50
CA CYS A 91 -4.18 14.36 18.67
C CYS A 91 -3.26 13.15 18.49
N ARG A 92 -3.78 11.94 18.77
CA ARG A 92 -3.10 10.65 18.57
C ARG A 92 -3.93 9.65 17.76
N SER A 93 -5.00 10.12 17.12
CA SER A 93 -5.98 9.29 16.42
C SER A 93 -5.34 8.33 15.39
N CYS A 94 -4.31 8.77 14.68
CA CYS A 94 -3.59 7.91 13.74
C CYS A 94 -2.84 6.75 14.42
N GLU A 95 -2.28 6.96 15.61
CA GLU A 95 -1.63 5.89 16.40
C GLU A 95 -2.67 4.93 16.96
N ASP A 96 -3.78 5.46 17.49
CA ASP A 96 -4.86 4.65 18.06
C ASP A 96 -5.55 3.78 17.00
N ALA A 97 -5.69 4.28 15.78
CA ALA A 97 -6.31 3.56 14.67
C ALA A 97 -5.38 2.57 13.94
N CYS A 98 -4.06 2.68 14.13
CA CYS A 98 -3.09 1.88 13.39
C CYS A 98 -2.77 0.58 14.14
N GLU A 99 -3.49 -0.50 13.83
CA GLU A 99 -3.26 -1.83 14.43
C GLU A 99 -1.80 -2.31 14.31
N PRO A 100 -1.09 -2.13 13.16
CA PRO A 100 0.34 -2.47 13.06
C PRO A 100 1.26 -1.56 13.89
N ARG A 101 0.73 -0.48 14.48
CA ARG A 101 1.46 0.55 15.24
C ARG A 101 2.61 1.18 14.44
N ALA A 102 2.40 1.36 13.14
CA ALA A 102 3.38 1.94 12.23
C ALA A 102 3.59 3.45 12.43
N ILE A 103 2.78 4.09 13.27
CA ILE A 103 2.93 5.49 13.68
C ILE A 103 2.85 5.59 15.20
N ARG A 104 3.70 6.44 15.79
CA ARG A 104 3.70 6.76 17.23
C ARG A 104 3.85 8.25 17.47
N PHE A 105 3.21 8.77 18.51
CA PHE A 105 3.37 10.16 18.92
C PHE A 105 4.32 10.23 20.13
N ARG A 106 5.57 10.64 19.89
CA ARG A 106 6.57 10.81 20.95
C ARG A 106 6.32 12.13 21.67
N LEU A 107 6.10 12.07 22.98
CA LEU A 107 5.93 13.26 23.82
C LEU A 107 7.15 14.18 23.74
N MET A 108 6.89 15.47 23.63
CA MET A 108 7.89 16.54 23.59
C MET A 108 7.60 17.55 24.71
N THR A 109 8.61 18.35 25.05
CA THR A 109 8.41 19.50 25.95
C THR A 109 7.42 20.52 25.38
N GLY A 110 6.69 21.21 26.25
CA GLY A 110 5.73 22.24 25.81
C GLY A 110 4.39 21.68 25.32
N GLY A 111 4.00 20.48 25.76
CA GLY A 111 2.66 19.91 25.50
C GLY A 111 2.45 19.40 24.07
N ARG A 112 3.52 19.21 23.30
CA ARG A 112 3.48 18.72 21.92
C ARG A 112 3.83 17.24 21.86
N ALA A 113 3.35 16.54 20.84
CA ALA A 113 3.82 15.20 20.52
C ALA A 113 4.23 15.14 19.05
N ALA A 114 5.44 14.64 18.79
CA ALA A 114 5.95 14.52 17.43
C ALA A 114 5.51 13.16 16.85
N PRO A 115 4.79 13.13 15.72
CA PRO A 115 4.49 11.89 15.03
C PRO A 115 5.77 11.30 14.41
N VAL A 116 5.99 10.00 14.60
CA VAL A 116 7.13 9.24 14.06
C VAL A 116 6.56 8.01 13.38
N LEU A 117 6.99 7.76 12.13
CA LEU A 117 6.66 6.54 11.41
C LEU A 117 7.75 5.48 11.60
N ASP A 118 7.33 4.23 11.74
CA ASP A 118 8.23 3.09 11.68
C ASP A 118 8.75 2.92 10.24
N SER A 119 10.03 2.59 10.11
CA SER A 119 10.78 2.54 8.84
C SER A 119 10.78 1.18 8.17
#